data_AF-A0A4R1H959-F1
#
_entry.id   AF-A0A4R1H959-F1
#
_cell.length_a   1.000
_cell.length_b   1.000
_cell.length_c   1.000
_cell.angle_alpha   90.00
_cell.angle_beta   90.00
_cell.angle_gamma   90.00
#
_symmetry.space_group_name_H-M   'P 1'
#
loop_
_entity.id
_entity.type
_entity.pdbx_description
1 polymer ?
#
loop_
_entity_poly.entity_id
_entity_poly.type
_entity_poly.pdbx_seq_one_letter_code
_entity_poly.pdbx_strand_id
1 'polypeptide(L)' 'MLELDLLLRDFLDHGYAQLDANATQRFDTLLDYPDAVLLEWLMGRIQPADKDVAQLVEQIRSSASP' A
#
# COMPACT_ATOMS: atom_id res chain seq x y z
N MET A 1 -9.16 -10.58 -0.90
CA MET A 1 -10.44 -10.04 -0.35
C MET A 1 -10.89 -8.86 -1.23
N LEU A 2 -12.18 -8.69 -1.54
CA LEU A 2 -12.64 -7.70 -2.52
C LEU A 2 -12.27 -6.25 -2.16
N GLU A 3 -12.39 -5.87 -0.88
CA GLU A 3 -12.09 -4.50 -0.41
C GLU A 3 -10.62 -4.12 -0.60
N LEU A 4 -9.70 -5.04 -0.26
CA LEU A 4 -8.28 -4.83 -0.49
C LEU A 4 -7.96 -4.77 -1.97
N ASP A 5 -8.56 -5.67 -2.77
CA ASP A 5 -8.37 -5.70 -4.22
C ASP A 5 -8.76 -4.37 -4.87
N LEU A 6 -9.90 -3.79 -4.46
CA LEU A 6 -10.36 -2.50 -4.95
C LEU A 6 -9.42 -1.34 -4.55
N LEU A 7 -8.96 -1.32 -3.29
CA LEU A 7 -8.03 -0.30 -2.81
C LEU A 7 -6.67 -0.37 -3.51
N LEU A 8 -6.12 -1.58 -3.65
CA LEU A 8 -4.86 -1.77 -4.36
C LEU A 8 -5.00 -1.43 -5.84
N ARG A 9 -6.13 -1.79 -6.47
CA ARG A 9 -6.35 -1.52 -7.89
C ARG A 9 -6.52 -0.03 -8.19
N ASP A 10 -7.19 0.71 -7.32
CA ASP A 10 -7.29 2.17 -7.41
C ASP A 10 -5.92 2.83 -7.27
N PHE A 11 -5.13 2.39 -6.28
CA PHE A 11 -3.74 2.81 -6.13
C PHE A 11 -2.86 2.42 -7.33
N LEU A 12 -3.06 1.24 -7.92
CA LEU A 12 -2.31 0.81 -9.11
C LEU A 12 -2.67 1.63 -10.35
N ASP A 13 -3.91 2.11 -10.47
CA ASP A 13 -4.34 2.92 -11.60
C ASP A 13 -3.83 4.37 -11.49
N HIS A 14 -3.96 4.96 -10.30
CA HIS A 14 -3.66 6.38 -10.07
C HIS A 14 -2.29 6.66 -9.45
N GLY A 15 -1.83 5.82 -8.53
CA GLY A 15 -0.61 6.02 -7.75
C GLY A 15 0.62 5.31 -8.32
N TYR A 16 0.46 4.12 -8.90
CA TYR A 16 1.57 3.30 -9.36
C TYR A 16 2.32 3.88 -10.57
N ALA A 17 1.62 4.60 -11.45
CA ALA A 17 2.27 5.37 -12.51
C ALA A 17 3.18 6.49 -11.98
N GLN A 18 2.94 6.93 -10.73
CA GLN A 18 3.71 7.97 -10.05
C GLN A 18 4.76 7.39 -9.09
N LEU A 19 4.83 6.06 -8.93
CA LEU A 19 5.83 5.40 -8.10
C LEU A 19 7.17 5.34 -8.82
N ASP A 20 8.22 5.72 -8.11
CA ASP A 20 9.59 5.41 -8.49
C ASP A 20 9.88 3.91 -8.39
N ALA A 21 10.85 3.42 -9.17
CA ALA A 21 11.25 2.02 -9.19
C ALA A 21 11.56 1.42 -7.80
N ASN A 22 12.01 2.25 -6.85
CA ASN A 22 12.27 1.83 -5.48
C ASN A 22 10.98 1.60 -4.68
N ALA A 23 9.93 2.38 -4.92
CA ALA A 23 8.64 2.22 -4.25
C ALA A 23 7.88 1.01 -4.82
N THR A 24 8.00 0.73 -6.12
CA THR A 24 7.49 -0.50 -6.74
C THR A 24 8.07 -1.77 -6.09
N GLN A 25 9.38 -1.79 -5.82
CA GLN A 25 10.03 -2.95 -5.18
C GLN A 25 9.58 -3.15 -3.73
N ARG A 26 9.37 -2.05 -2.99
CA ARG A 26 8.81 -2.13 -1.64
C ARG A 26 7.35 -2.55 -1.66
N PHE A 27 6.57 -2.13 -2.66
CA PHE A 27 5.20 -2.58 -2.87
C PHE A 27 5.12 -4.08 -3.12
N ASP A 28 6.03 -4.64 -3.94
CA ASP A 28 6.15 -6.09 -4.14
C ASP A 28 6.44 -6.82 -2.82
N THR A 29 7.35 -6.27 -2.00
CA THR A 29 7.64 -6.80 -0.66
C THR A 29 6.41 -6.70 0.27
N LEU A 30 5.62 -5.64 0.14
CA LEU A 30 4.39 -5.47 0.90
C LEU A 30 3.32 -6.50 0.48
N LEU A 31 3.24 -6.86 -0.81
CA LEU A 31 2.31 -7.89 -1.28
C LEU A 31 2.62 -9.31 -0.76
N ASP A 32 3.82 -9.53 -0.20
CA ASP A 32 4.17 -10.78 0.50
C ASP A 32 3.40 -10.96 1.82
N TYR A 33 2.89 -9.86 2.40
CA TYR A 33 2.14 -9.89 3.65
C TYR A 33 0.68 -10.33 3.45
N PRO A 34 0.04 -10.89 4.48
CA PRO A 34 -1.35 -11.34 4.38
C PRO A 34 -2.31 -10.20 4.08
N ASP A 35 -3.32 -10.45 3.23
CA ASP A 35 -4.36 -9.49 2.86
C ASP A 35 -4.98 -8.76 4.07
N ALA A 36 -5.26 -9.51 5.15
CA ALA A 36 -5.85 -8.95 6.36
C ALA A 36 -4.95 -7.88 7.01
N VAL A 37 -3.63 -8.09 7.00
CA VAL A 37 -2.64 -7.16 7.56
C VAL A 37 -2.53 -5.92 6.69
N LEU A 38 -2.48 -6.11 5.38
CA LEU A 38 -2.42 -5.04 4.40
C LEU A 38 -3.64 -4.12 4.47
N LEU A 39 -4.84 -4.71 4.58
CA LEU A 39 -6.07 -3.96 4.73
C LEU A 39 -6.05 -3.09 6.00
N GLU A 40 -5.60 -3.65 7.12
CA GLU A 40 -5.52 -2.92 8.40
C GLU A 40 -4.50 -1.78 8.36
N TRP A 41 -3.37 -1.95 7.65
CA TRP A 41 -2.37 -0.90 7.43
C TRP A 41 -2.89 0.21 6.52
N LEU A 42 -3.49 -0.14 5.38
CA LEU A 42 -4.07 0.81 4.43
C LEU A 42 -5.23 1.60 5.04
N MET A 43 -6.05 0.95 5.87
CA MET A 43 -7.12 1.60 6.65
C MET A 43 -6.59 2.44 7.83
N GLY A 44 -5.29 2.41 8.13
CA GLY A 44 -4.70 3.11 9.28
C GLY A 44 -5.16 2.58 10.64
N ARG A 45 -5.67 1.35 10.69
CA ARG A 45 -6.10 0.68 11.92
C ARG A 45 -4.93 0.12 12.70
N ILE A 46 -3.90 -0.35 11.99
CA ILE A 46 -2.66 -0.88 12.56
C ILE A 46 -1.49 -0.09 11.95
N GLN A 47 -0.52 0.27 12.79
CA GLN A 47 0.73 0.85 12.33
C GLN A 47 1.76 -0.28 12.15
N PRO A 48 2.38 -0.43 10.96
CA PRO A 48 3.45 -1.41 10.78
C PRO A 48 4.62 -1.09 11.71
N ALA A 49 5.20 -2.13 12.30
CA ALA A 49 6.39 -2.00 13.16
C ALA A 49 7.63 -1.58 12.35
N ASP A 50 7.68 -2.00 11.09
CA ASP A 50 8.72 -1.65 10.15
C ASP A 50 8.51 -0.24 9.60
N LYS A 51 9.49 0.63 9.83
CA LYS A 51 9.47 2.01 9.33
C LYS A 51 9.43 2.09 7.81
N ASP A 52 10.04 1.12 7.13
CA ASP A 52 10.06 1.06 5.67
C ASP A 52 8.65 0.77 5.12
N VAL A 53 7.96 -0.20 5.73
CA VAL A 53 6.56 -0.52 5.43
C VAL A 53 5.64 0.65 5.80
N ALA A 54 5.87 1.32 6.93
CA ALA A 54 5.11 2.51 7.32
C ALA A 54 5.20 3.61 6.26
N GLN A 55 6.42 3.94 5.82
CA GLN A 55 6.64 4.96 4.79
C GLN A 55 5.96 4.60 3.47
N LEU A 56 5.99 3.33 3.08
CA LEU A 56 5.33 2.85 1.88
C LEU A 56 3.80 2.93 1.99
N VAL A 57 3.22 2.46 3.09
CA VAL A 57 1.77 2.55 3.35
C VAL A 57 1.29 3.99 3.34
N GLU A 58 2.06 4.92 3.93
CA GLU A 58 1.76 6.35 3.87
C GLU A 58 1.83 6.90 2.45
N GLN A 59 2.86 6.54 1.67
CA GLN A 59 2.93 6.90 0.25
C GLN A 59 1.73 6.39 -0.53
N ILE A 60 1.35 5.13 -0.34
CA ILE A 60 0.19 4.52 -1.00
C ILE A 60 -1.09 5.31 -0.69
N ARG A 61 -1.32 5.62 0.60
CA ARG A 61 -2.49 6.37 1.06
C ARG A 61 -2.51 7.81 0.56
N SER A 62 -1.36 8.46 0.44
CA SER A 62 -1.24 9.81 -0.12
C SER A 62 -1.49 9.84 -1.63
N SER A 63 -1.16 8.79 -2.36
CA SER A 63 -1.42 8.72 -3.81
C SER A 63 -2.83 8.23 -4.17
N ALA A 64 -3.46 7.43 -3.31
CA ALA A 64 -4.85 6.98 -3.45
C ALA A 64 -5.89 8.00 -2.97
N SER A 65 -5.45 9.16 -2.45
CA SER A 65 -6.35 10.27 -2.11
C SER A 65 -6.36 11.27 -3.27
N PRO A 66 -7.52 11.58 -3.87
CA PRO A 66 -7.63 12.62 -4.90
C PRO A 66 -7.42 14.04 -4.34
#